data_AF-A0A2E1X043-F1
#
_entry.id   AF-A0A2E1X043-F1
#
_cell.length_a   1.000
_cell.length_b   1.000
_cell.length_c   1.000
_cell.angle_alpha   90.00
_cell.angle_beta   90.00
_cell.angle_gamma   90.00
#
_symmetry.space_group_name_H-M   'P 1'
#
loop_
_entity.id
_entity.type
_entity.pdbx_description
1 polymer ?
#
loop_
_entity_poly.entity_id
_entity_poly.type
_entity_poly.pdbx_seq_one_letter_code
_entity_poly.pdbx_strand_id
1 'polypeptide(L)'
;MKTVHTIKKETKDKNIDQNKSFLSEFCSQSPFLVINTGCGVGKYKFNKIGYDDNNSLVLEYVITNDAKYSDTNLILHKLGKFYYLSATQLLYAYKYYANT
;
A
#
# COMPACT_ATOMS: atom_id res chain seq x y z
N MET A 1 -7.45 -52.58 -5.74
CA MET A 1 -6.64 -51.35 -5.78
C MET A 1 -7.08 -50.46 -4.62
N LYS A 2 -6.19 -50.15 -3.68
CA LYS A 2 -6.48 -49.21 -2.59
C LYS A 2 -6.06 -47.82 -3.07
N THR A 3 -7.04 -46.94 -3.26
CA THR A 3 -6.83 -45.57 -3.71
C THR A 3 -6.20 -44.77 -2.58
N VAL A 4 -5.01 -44.23 -2.86
CA VAL A 4 -4.28 -43.30 -2.00
C VAL A 4 -5.01 -41.96 -2.06
N HIS A 5 -5.69 -41.57 -0.99
CA HIS A 5 -6.16 -40.20 -0.83
C HIS A 5 -4.98 -39.34 -0.34
N THR A 6 -4.34 -38.67 -1.30
CA THR A 6 -3.35 -37.62 -1.06
C THR A 6 -3.98 -36.49 -0.24
N ILE A 7 -3.56 -36.36 1.01
CA ILE A 7 -3.86 -35.22 1.86
C ILE A 7 -3.12 -34.00 1.28
N LYS A 8 -3.84 -33.09 0.61
CA LYS A 8 -3.32 -31.74 0.37
C LYS A 8 -3.31 -31.00 1.72
N LYS A 9 -2.13 -30.89 2.33
CA LYS A 9 -1.87 -29.95 3.42
C LYS A 9 -1.97 -28.52 2.88
N GLU A 10 -3.14 -27.88 3.03
CA GLU A 10 -3.23 -26.42 2.97
C GLU A 10 -2.70 -25.84 4.29
N THR A 11 -1.40 -25.59 4.32
CA THR A 11 -0.78 -24.77 5.36
C THR A 11 -0.87 -23.32 4.89
N LYS A 12 -2.04 -22.68 5.06
CA LYS A 12 -2.12 -21.21 4.99
C LYS A 12 -1.33 -20.68 6.18
N ASP A 13 -0.18 -20.08 5.89
CA ASP A 13 0.74 -19.53 6.89
C ASP A 13 0.06 -18.43 7.71
N LYS A 14 -0.33 -18.77 8.95
CA LYS A 14 -0.92 -17.85 9.94
C LYS A 14 -0.10 -16.56 10.13
N ASN A 15 1.20 -16.61 9.81
CA ASN A 15 2.12 -15.48 9.91
C ASN A 15 1.81 -14.37 8.89
N ILE A 16 1.43 -14.72 7.66
CA ILE A 16 1.14 -13.76 6.58
C ILE A 16 -0.11 -12.94 6.91
N ASP A 17 -1.16 -13.59 7.43
CA ASP A 17 -2.40 -12.92 7.81
C ASP A 17 -2.20 -11.96 8.99
N GLN A 18 -1.37 -12.33 9.98
CA GLN A 18 -1.04 -11.46 11.11
C GLN A 18 -0.28 -10.20 10.68
N ASN A 19 0.72 -10.34 9.81
CA ASN A 19 1.50 -9.20 9.30
C ASN A 19 0.64 -8.23 8.49
N LYS A 20 -0.29 -8.76 7.68
CA LYS A 20 -1.25 -7.94 6.93
C LYS A 20 -2.19 -7.19 7.86
N SER A 21 -2.67 -7.83 8.93
CA SER A 21 -3.53 -7.18 9.95
C SER A 21 -2.83 -6.00 10.59
N PHE A 22 -1.59 -6.20 11.08
CA PHE A 22 -0.80 -5.15 11.70
C PHE A 22 -0.56 -3.97 10.75
N LEU A 23 -0.15 -4.25 9.52
CA LEU A 23 0.12 -3.19 8.55
C LEU A 23 -1.14 -2.41 8.18
N SER A 24 -2.29 -3.09 8.09
CA SER A 24 -3.58 -2.43 7.84
C SER A 24 -3.99 -1.52 8.98
N GLU A 25 -3.75 -1.93 10.23
CA GLU A 25 -4.05 -1.14 11.42
C GLU A 25 -3.15 0.09 11.49
N PHE A 26 -1.85 -0.09 11.29
CA PHE A 26 -0.87 1.01 11.22
C PHE A 26 -1.27 2.04 10.15
N CYS A 27 -1.58 1.59 8.93
CA CYS A 27 -1.98 2.49 7.85
C CYS A 27 -3.36 3.11 8.10
N SER A 28 -4.19 2.55 8.97
CA SER A 28 -5.46 3.15 9.37
C SER A 28 -5.27 4.25 10.41
N GLN A 29 -4.27 4.14 11.30
CA GLN A 29 -3.92 5.16 12.29
C GLN A 29 -3.27 6.39 11.65
N SER A 30 -2.41 6.18 10.65
CA SER A 30 -1.80 7.26 9.85
C SER A 30 -2.10 7.06 8.37
N PRO A 31 -3.32 7.42 7.91
CA PRO A 31 -3.77 7.08 6.57
C PRO A 31 -3.30 8.05 5.50
N PHE A 32 -2.69 9.18 5.86
CA PHE A 32 -2.33 10.20 4.89
C PHE A 32 -0.84 10.25 4.61
N LEU A 33 -0.49 10.33 3.33
CA LEU A 33 0.85 10.64 2.86
C LEU A 33 0.83 11.83 1.92
N VAL A 34 1.87 12.64 2.01
CA VAL A 34 2.17 13.68 1.03
C VAL A 34 3.30 13.16 0.16
N ILE A 35 3.06 13.03 -1.14
CA ILE A 35 3.99 12.43 -2.08
C ILE A 35 4.37 13.48 -3.12
N ASN A 36 5.68 13.72 -3.26
CA ASN A 36 6.23 14.49 -4.37
C ASN A 36 6.43 13.56 -5.57
N THR A 37 5.65 13.77 -6.62
CA THR A 37 5.70 12.99 -7.86
C THR A 37 6.46 13.77 -8.94
N GLY A 38 6.76 13.12 -10.07
CA GLY A 38 7.38 13.80 -11.21
C GLY A 38 6.51 14.90 -11.86
N CYS A 39 5.24 15.01 -11.49
CA CYS A 39 4.33 16.04 -12.02
C CYS A 39 3.68 16.92 -10.94
N GLY A 40 4.22 16.90 -9.71
CA GLY A 40 3.76 17.77 -8.62
C GLY A 40 3.55 17.05 -7.30
N VAL A 41 3.09 17.78 -6.29
CA VAL A 41 2.89 17.27 -4.92
C VAL A 41 1.42 17.01 -4.66
N GLY A 42 1.09 15.79 -4.23
CA GLY A 42 -0.27 15.37 -3.91
C GLY A 42 -0.41 14.82 -2.50
N LYS A 43 -1.59 14.96 -1.92
CA LYS A 43 -1.99 14.25 -0.70
C LYS A 43 -2.76 12.99 -1.07
N TYR A 44 -2.43 11.90 -0.42
CA TYR A 44 -2.94 10.58 -0.70
C TYR A 44 -3.45 9.93 0.59
N LYS A 45 -4.55 9.19 0.48
CA LYS A 45 -5.13 8.41 1.58
C LYS A 45 -4.93 6.92 1.32
N PHE A 46 -4.49 6.19 2.32
CA PHE A 46 -4.42 4.74 2.30
C PHE A 46 -5.78 4.14 1.95
N ASN A 47 -5.77 3.15 1.05
CA ASN A 47 -6.98 2.44 0.63
C ASN A 47 -6.96 0.97 1.05
N LYS A 48 -5.95 0.21 0.62
CA LYS A 48 -5.85 -1.23 0.90
C LYS A 48 -4.44 -1.77 0.73
N ILE A 49 -4.22 -2.97 1.26
CA ILE A 49 -3.03 -3.79 0.99
C ILE A 49 -3.40 -4.88 -0.01
N GLY A 50 -2.58 -5.03 -1.05
CA GLY A 50 -2.66 -6.07 -2.06
C GLY A 50 -1.31 -6.73 -2.32
N TYR A 51 -1.27 -7.54 -3.37
CA TYR A 51 -0.05 -8.16 -3.88
C TYR A 51 0.04 -7.88 -5.38
N ASP A 52 1.25 -7.69 -5.89
CA ASP A 52 1.51 -7.61 -7.33
C ASP A 52 1.64 -9.02 -7.97
N ASP A 53 1.91 -9.05 -9.28
CA ASP A 53 2.07 -10.29 -10.04
C ASP A 53 3.28 -11.13 -9.58
N ASN A 54 4.22 -10.53 -8.86
CA ASN A 54 5.38 -11.19 -8.26
C ASN A 54 5.12 -11.63 -6.81
N ASN A 55 3.85 -11.58 -6.36
CA ASN A 55 3.43 -11.88 -5.00
C ASN A 55 4.13 -10.98 -3.94
N SER A 56 4.54 -9.78 -4.33
CA SER A 56 5.13 -8.78 -3.43
C SER A 56 4.04 -7.90 -2.84
N LEU A 57 4.15 -7.58 -1.55
CA LEU A 57 3.17 -6.75 -0.84
C LEU A 57 3.19 -5.31 -1.38
N VAL A 58 2.02 -4.80 -1.74
CA VAL A 58 1.81 -3.44 -2.24
C VAL A 58 0.74 -2.74 -1.44
N LEU A 59 0.99 -1.48 -1.08
CA LEU A 59 0.03 -0.59 -0.47
C LEU A 59 -0.54 0.35 -1.52
N GLU A 60 -1.87 0.30 -1.68
CA GLU A 60 -2.61 1.19 -2.58
C GLU A 60 -3.07 2.43 -1.81
N TYR A 61 -2.77 3.58 -2.40
CA TYR A 61 -3.18 4.90 -1.94
C TYR A 61 -4.03 5.58 -3.01
N VAL A 62 -4.97 6.42 -2.58
CA VAL A 62 -5.88 7.18 -3.43
C VAL A 62 -5.60 8.66 -3.26
N ILE A 63 -5.39 9.38 -4.36
CA ILE A 63 -5.23 10.83 -4.30
C ILE A 63 -6.48 11.50 -3.72
N THR A 64 -6.28 12.45 -2.82
CA THR A 64 -7.34 13.21 -2.19
C THR A 64 -7.42 14.60 -2.81
N ASN A 65 -8.64 15.10 -2.99
CA ASN A 65 -8.85 16.49 -3.36
C ASN A 65 -8.71 17.38 -2.13
N ASP A 66 -7.48 17.80 -1.84
CA ASP A 66 -7.14 18.69 -0.75
C ASP A 66 -6.68 20.03 -1.33
N ALA A 67 -7.39 21.11 -0.99
CA ALA A 67 -7.17 22.43 -1.55
C ALA A 67 -5.76 23.00 -1.30
N LYS A 68 -5.00 22.44 -0.34
CA LYS A 68 -3.60 22.80 -0.10
C LYS A 68 -2.66 22.32 -1.22
N TYR A 69 -3.08 21.37 -2.05
CA TYR A 69 -2.24 20.72 -3.07
C TYR A 69 -2.79 20.99 -4.48
N SER A 70 -2.34 22.10 -5.07
CA SER A 70 -2.79 22.59 -6.38
C SER A 70 -2.55 21.63 -7.54
N ASP A 71 -1.57 20.74 -7.40
CA ASP A 71 -1.14 19.83 -8.47
C ASP A 71 -2.08 18.62 -8.64
N THR A 72 -3.10 18.48 -7.76
CA THR A 72 -3.99 17.31 -7.73
C THR A 72 -4.62 16.99 -9.09
N ASN A 73 -5.09 18.01 -9.83
CA ASN A 73 -5.69 17.82 -11.15
C ASN A 73 -4.68 17.35 -12.20
N LEU A 74 -3.46 17.91 -12.16
CA LEU A 74 -2.38 17.53 -13.07
C LEU A 74 -1.92 16.09 -12.82
N ILE A 75 -1.80 15.72 -11.56
CA ILE A 75 -1.47 14.37 -11.12
C ILE A 75 -2.55 13.40 -11.58
N LEU A 76 -3.83 13.71 -11.33
CA LEU A 76 -4.94 12.85 -11.74
C LEU A 76 -4.97 12.63 -13.27
N HIS A 77 -4.70 13.67 -14.04
CA HIS A 77 -4.65 13.60 -15.49
C HIS A 77 -3.47 12.78 -16.02
N LYS A 78 -2.28 12.89 -15.40
CA LYS A 78 -1.04 12.25 -15.89
C LYS A 78 -0.78 10.86 -15.32
N LEU A 79 -1.05 10.66 -14.02
CA LEU A 79 -0.70 9.44 -13.28
C LEU A 79 -1.94 8.65 -12.86
N GLY A 80 -3.12 9.28 -12.86
CA GLY A 80 -4.36 8.66 -12.42
C GLY A 80 -4.60 8.81 -10.92
N LYS A 81 -5.60 8.07 -10.43
CA LYS A 81 -6.13 8.20 -9.06
C LYS A 81 -5.31 7.45 -8.01
N PHE A 82 -4.72 6.32 -8.41
CA PHE A 82 -4.09 5.39 -7.49
C PHE A 82 -2.58 5.57 -7.49
N TYR A 83 -1.96 5.39 -6.34
CA TYR A 83 -0.53 5.37 -6.17
C TYR A 83 -0.13 4.14 -5.36
N TYR A 84 0.90 3.44 -5.81
CA TYR A 84 1.29 2.15 -5.26
C TYR A 84 2.67 2.24 -4.63
N LEU A 85 2.81 1.75 -3.41
CA LEU A 85 4.07 1.73 -2.67
C LEU A 85 4.36 0.31 -2.19
N SER A 86 5.62 -0.10 -2.26
CA SER A 86 6.11 -1.24 -1.49
C SER A 86 6.21 -0.89 0.00
N ALA A 87 6.25 -1.90 0.86
CA ALA A 87 6.50 -1.70 2.29
C ALA A 87 7.80 -0.92 2.56
N THR A 88 8.85 -1.18 1.78
CA THR A 88 10.13 -0.48 1.89
C THR A 88 9.99 1.01 1.58
N GLN A 89 9.30 1.38 0.51
CA GLN A 89 9.07 2.79 0.17
C GLN A 89 8.24 3.50 1.23
N LEU A 90 7.23 2.81 1.80
CA LEU A 90 6.46 3.33 2.92
C LEU A 90 7.34 3.62 4.15
N LEU A 91 8.21 2.67 4.51
CA LEU A 91 9.14 2.83 5.64
C LEU A 91 10.10 4.00 5.41
N TYR A 92 10.61 4.18 4.18
CA TYR A 92 11.45 5.34 3.85
C TYR A 92 10.71 6.67 4.02
N ALA A 93 9.44 6.74 3.60
CA ALA A 93 8.62 7.93 3.80
C ALA A 93 8.49 8.27 5.29
N TYR A 94 8.15 7.29 6.14
CA TYR A 94 8.01 7.49 7.60
C TYR A 94 9.33 7.72 8.33
N LYS A 95 10.43 7.09 7.90
CA LYS A 95 11.76 7.31 8.49
C LYS A 95 12.19 8.77 8.36
N TYR A 96 11.88 9.41 7.23
CA TYR A 96 12.19 10.82 7.04
C TYR A 96 11.40 11.70 8.03
N TYR A 97 10.11 11.42 8.22
CA TYR A 97 9.28 12.12 9.22
C TYR A 97 9.74 11.91 10.66
N ALA A 98 10.24 10.73 11.03
CA ALA A 98 10.68 10.43 12.39
C ALA A 98 12.04 11.06 12.77
N ASN A 99 12.83 11.49 11.79
CA ASN A 99 14.14 12.13 11.99
C ASN A 99 14.12 13.64 11.73
N THR A 100 12.93 14.24 11.63
CA THR A 100 12.74 15.70 11.56
C THR A 100 12.35 16.22 12.94
#